data_AF-A0AA43LM14-F1
#
_entry.id   AF-A0AA43LM14-F1
#
_cell.length_a   1.000
_cell.length_b   1.000
_cell.length_c   1.000
_cell.angle_alpha   90.00
_cell.angle_beta   90.00
_cell.angle_gamma   90.00
#
_symmetry.space_group_name_H-M   'P 1'
#
loop_
_entity.id
_entity.type
_entity.pdbx_description
1 polymer ?
#
loop_
_entity_poly.entity_id
_entity_poly.type
_entity_poly.pdbx_seq_one_letter_code
_entity_poly.pdbx_strand_id
1 'polypeptide(L)'
;MTGREKKEYNDLFFVCSLIEYIGRKTKNHRNVVTRAIGKEKLQHLYDLADVYHSENIDKLSDELIAQYAIEEGNFDNVATGKYAIPTHWDIGKVYKRLIVDVAEKQNKEPIEALMEVYNSWLSPKIEDFNSSIYYESPGYLYESYSKGEVL
;
A
#
# COMPACT_ATOMS: atom_id res chain seq x y z
N MET A 1 -17.35 -19.66 -15.27
CA MET A 1 -16.30 -19.20 -14.34
C MET A 1 -16.27 -17.68 -14.39
N THR A 2 -17.03 -17.02 -13.52
CA THR A 2 -17.05 -15.55 -13.41
C THR A 2 -15.78 -15.09 -12.69
N GLY A 3 -14.66 -15.09 -13.41
CA GLY A 3 -13.34 -14.68 -12.94
C GLY A 3 -13.18 -13.15 -12.84
N ARG A 4 -14.19 -12.45 -12.28
CA ARG A 4 -14.03 -11.05 -11.91
C ARG A 4 -13.61 -11.02 -10.45
N GLU A 5 -12.41 -10.49 -10.21
CA GLU A 5 -11.94 -10.12 -8.89
C GLU A 5 -13.01 -9.25 -8.19
N LYS A 6 -13.24 -9.45 -6.88
CA LYS A 6 -14.25 -8.68 -6.14
C LYS A 6 -13.95 -7.19 -6.29
N LYS A 7 -14.99 -6.36 -6.46
CA LYS A 7 -14.85 -4.91 -6.60
C LYS A 7 -14.00 -4.32 -5.46
N GLU A 8 -14.30 -4.70 -4.23
CA GLU A 8 -13.59 -4.35 -2.99
C GLU A 8 -12.08 -4.57 -3.08
N TYR A 9 -11.64 -5.67 -3.70
CA TYR A 9 -10.23 -5.97 -3.86
C TYR A 9 -9.54 -5.07 -4.88
N ASN A 10 -10.26 -4.66 -5.92
CA ASN A 10 -9.74 -3.75 -6.93
C ASN A 10 -9.66 -2.32 -6.38
N ASP A 11 -10.68 -1.90 -5.63
CA ASP A 11 -10.72 -0.62 -4.92
C ASP A 11 -9.55 -0.53 -3.91
N LEU A 12 -9.31 -1.60 -3.14
CA LEU A 12 -8.17 -1.67 -2.22
C LEU A 12 -6.83 -1.65 -2.95
N PHE A 13 -6.73 -2.31 -4.11
CA PHE A 13 -5.53 -2.32 -4.94
C PHE A 13 -5.18 -0.91 -5.40
N PHE A 14 -6.16 -0.13 -5.84
CA PHE A 14 -5.95 1.25 -6.22
C PHE A 14 -5.47 2.11 -5.05
N VAL A 15 -6.14 2.02 -3.89
CA VAL A 15 -5.73 2.78 -2.69
C VAL A 15 -4.29 2.43 -2.29
N CYS A 16 -3.91 1.15 -2.31
CA CYS A 16 -2.53 0.74 -2.01
C CYS A 16 -1.53 1.30 -3.03
N SER A 17 -1.89 1.29 -4.31
CA SER A 17 -1.03 1.79 -5.39
C SER A 17 -0.87 3.31 -5.32
N LEU A 18 -1.91 4.02 -4.90
CA LEU A 18 -1.90 5.47 -4.68
C LEU A 18 -1.02 5.85 -3.49
N ILE A 19 -1.14 5.14 -2.36
CA ILE A 19 -0.26 5.31 -1.19
C ILE A 19 1.20 5.10 -1.58
N GLU A 20 1.47 4.03 -2.33
CA GLU A 20 2.80 3.71 -2.84
C GLU A 20 3.35 4.82 -3.75
N TYR A 21 2.50 5.35 -4.65
CA TYR A 21 2.86 6.43 -5.56
C TYR A 21 3.21 7.72 -4.80
N ILE A 22 2.36 8.13 -3.84
CA ILE A 22 2.58 9.30 -2.98
C ILE A 22 3.87 9.12 -2.15
N GLY A 23 4.09 7.93 -1.60
CA GLY A 23 5.30 7.62 -0.83
C GLY A 23 6.57 7.80 -1.65
N ARG A 24 6.58 7.33 -2.91
CA ARG A 24 7.72 7.57 -3.83
C ARG A 24 7.88 9.04 -4.17
N LYS A 25 6.77 9.71 -4.54
CA LYS A 25 6.78 11.12 -4.99
C LYS A 25 7.25 12.07 -3.89
N THR A 26 6.91 11.78 -2.65
CA THR A 26 7.30 12.58 -1.46
C THR A 26 8.52 12.03 -0.73
N LYS A 27 9.16 10.95 -1.21
CA LYS A 27 10.31 10.29 -0.55
C LYS A 27 10.03 9.91 0.90
N ASN A 28 8.86 9.33 1.15
CA ASN A 28 8.40 8.92 2.47
C ASN A 28 8.18 7.41 2.54
N HIS A 29 8.30 6.90 3.76
CA HIS A 29 7.75 5.60 4.11
C HIS A 29 6.23 5.61 3.99
N ARG A 30 5.64 4.47 3.62
CA ARG A 30 4.18 4.41 3.35
C ARG A 30 3.38 4.51 4.65
N ASN A 31 4.00 4.20 5.78
CA ASN A 31 3.44 4.47 7.09
C ASN A 31 3.24 5.98 7.37
N VAL A 32 4.14 6.85 6.92
CA VAL A 32 4.02 8.31 7.08
C VAL A 32 2.85 8.82 6.25
N VAL A 33 2.74 8.36 5.00
CA VAL A 33 1.63 8.72 4.10
C VAL A 33 0.29 8.28 4.68
N THR A 34 0.16 7.02 5.09
CA THR A 34 -1.10 6.51 5.67
C THR A 34 -1.48 7.20 6.98
N ARG A 35 -0.50 7.56 7.82
CA ARG A 35 -0.75 8.35 9.03
C ARG A 35 -1.20 9.78 8.72
N ALA A 36 -0.59 10.42 7.73
CA ALA A 36 -0.94 11.79 7.33
C ALA A 36 -2.37 11.87 6.76
N ILE A 37 -2.77 10.89 5.94
CA ILE A 37 -4.13 10.82 5.39
C ILE A 37 -5.14 10.43 6.49
N GLY A 38 -4.82 9.41 7.29
CA GLY A 38 -5.65 8.92 8.39
C GLY A 38 -6.77 7.96 7.97
N LYS A 39 -7.24 7.15 8.94
CA LYS A 39 -8.20 6.05 8.71
C LYS A 39 -9.50 6.51 8.04
N GLU A 40 -10.12 7.58 8.53
CA GLU A 40 -11.41 8.07 8.00
C GLU A 40 -11.32 8.55 6.55
N LYS A 41 -10.22 9.22 6.20
CA LYS A 41 -10.01 9.73 4.83
C LYS A 41 -9.59 8.64 3.88
N LEU A 42 -8.81 7.66 4.35
CA LEU A 42 -8.52 6.44 3.58
C LEU A 42 -9.79 5.61 3.33
N GLN A 43 -10.70 5.54 4.30
CA GLN A 43 -12.02 4.94 4.09
C GLN A 43 -12.78 5.67 2.99
N HIS A 44 -12.81 7.01 3.02
CA HIS A 44 -13.46 7.78 1.96
C HIS A 44 -12.84 7.57 0.58
N LEU A 45 -11.50 7.50 0.48
CA LEU A 45 -10.79 7.20 -0.77
C LEU A 45 -11.12 5.79 -1.29
N TYR A 46 -11.25 4.83 -0.39
CA TYR A 46 -11.64 3.46 -0.72
C TYR A 46 -13.09 3.37 -1.22
N ASP A 47 -14.02 4.05 -0.56
CA ASP A 47 -15.43 4.07 -0.94
C ASP A 47 -15.67 4.72 -2.32
N LEU A 48 -14.79 5.65 -2.72
CA LEU A 48 -14.82 6.37 -4.00
C LEU A 48 -13.81 5.87 -5.04
N ALA A 49 -13.13 4.75 -4.79
CA ALA A 49 -12.04 4.27 -5.64
C ALA A 49 -12.50 4.04 -7.10
N ASP A 50 -13.74 3.60 -7.30
CA ASP A 50 -14.32 3.38 -8.62
C ASP A 50 -14.45 4.64 -9.48
N VAL A 51 -14.68 5.80 -8.85
CA VAL A 51 -14.63 7.11 -9.51
C VAL A 51 -13.19 7.49 -9.83
N TYR A 52 -12.28 7.30 -8.88
CA TYR A 52 -10.87 7.69 -9.02
C TYR A 52 -10.06 6.80 -9.96
N HIS A 53 -10.50 5.57 -10.25
CA HIS A 53 -9.82 4.68 -11.21
C HIS A 53 -9.67 5.28 -12.61
N SER A 54 -10.52 6.24 -12.98
CA SER A 54 -10.47 6.91 -14.29
C SER A 54 -9.62 8.19 -14.27
N GLU A 55 -9.21 8.65 -13.09
CA GLU A 55 -8.40 9.85 -12.92
C GLU A 55 -6.91 9.58 -13.16
N ASN A 56 -6.19 10.63 -13.51
CA ASN A 56 -4.73 10.55 -13.60
C ASN A 56 -4.13 10.46 -12.19
N ILE A 57 -3.46 9.35 -11.88
CA ILE A 57 -2.86 9.11 -10.56
C ILE A 57 -1.84 10.18 -10.15
N ASP A 58 -1.13 10.78 -11.10
CA ASP A 58 -0.15 11.83 -10.83
C ASP A 58 -0.84 13.09 -10.33
N LYS A 59 -1.90 13.53 -11.03
CA LYS A 59 -2.73 14.67 -10.62
C LYS A 59 -3.41 14.42 -9.27
N LEU A 60 -4.01 13.25 -9.09
CA LEU A 60 -4.66 12.90 -7.81
C LEU A 60 -3.63 12.87 -6.67
N SER A 61 -2.43 12.37 -6.91
CA SER A 61 -1.37 12.36 -5.90
C SER A 61 -0.98 13.78 -5.46
N ASP A 62 -0.85 14.73 -6.39
CA ASP A 62 -0.54 16.14 -6.06
C ASP A 62 -1.64 16.79 -5.23
N GLU A 63 -2.90 16.54 -5.59
CA GLU A 63 -4.05 17.03 -4.84
C GLU A 63 -4.05 16.52 -3.40
N LEU A 64 -3.80 15.22 -3.20
CA LEU A 64 -3.77 14.62 -1.86
C LEU A 64 -2.54 15.05 -1.05
N ILE A 65 -1.36 15.18 -1.69
CA ILE A 65 -0.14 15.69 -1.03
C ILE A 65 -0.39 17.10 -0.48
N ALA A 66 -0.99 17.98 -1.29
CA ALA A 66 -1.34 19.33 -0.85
C ALA A 66 -2.45 19.33 0.21
N GLN A 67 -3.50 18.53 0.01
CA GLN A 67 -4.67 18.46 0.90
C GLN A 67 -4.31 17.98 2.31
N TYR A 68 -3.43 16.99 2.41
CA TYR A 68 -3.01 16.40 3.70
C TYR A 68 -1.66 16.93 4.18
N ALA A 69 -1.12 17.97 3.53
CA ALA A 69 0.15 18.60 3.86
C ALA A 69 1.29 17.58 4.08
N ILE A 70 1.43 16.63 3.15
CA ILE A 70 2.47 15.61 3.21
C ILE A 70 3.80 16.25 2.83
N GLU A 71 4.68 16.40 3.81
CA GLU A 71 6.01 16.99 3.63
C GLU A 71 6.97 16.05 2.88
N GLU A 72 7.99 16.61 2.23
CA GLU A 72 9.03 15.82 1.59
C GLU A 72 9.91 15.13 2.64
N GLY A 73 10.05 13.81 2.53
CA GLY A 73 10.89 12.99 3.38
C GLY A 73 12.29 12.78 2.80
N ASN A 74 13.02 11.81 3.38
CA ASN A 74 14.38 11.44 2.98
C ASN A 74 14.53 9.96 2.59
N PHE A 75 13.41 9.25 2.42
CA PHE A 75 13.37 7.84 2.06
C PHE A 75 13.10 7.67 0.56
N ASP A 76 14.17 7.62 -0.23
CA ASP A 76 14.10 7.39 -1.68
C ASP A 76 14.52 5.96 -2.03
N ASN A 77 13.58 5.01 -1.86
CA ASN A 77 13.81 3.60 -2.18
C ASN A 77 13.94 3.33 -3.69
N VAL A 78 13.48 4.25 -4.54
CA VAL A 78 13.62 4.14 -6.00
C VAL A 78 15.04 4.49 -6.43
N ALA A 79 15.60 5.60 -5.92
CA ALA A 79 16.95 6.02 -6.24
C ALA A 79 18.04 5.13 -5.61
N THR A 80 17.75 4.54 -4.44
CA THR A 80 18.69 3.68 -3.71
C THR A 80 18.67 2.21 -4.13
N GLY A 81 17.74 1.83 -5.01
CA GLY A 81 17.61 0.45 -5.46
C GLY A 81 18.70 0.06 -6.46
N LYS A 82 19.28 -1.13 -6.24
CA LYS A 82 20.39 -1.69 -7.05
C LYS A 82 19.91 -2.61 -8.18
N TYR A 83 18.62 -2.97 -8.16
CA TYR A 83 18.00 -3.92 -9.08
C TYR A 83 16.82 -3.28 -9.82
N ALA A 84 16.15 -4.06 -10.66
CA ALA A 84 14.93 -3.62 -11.32
C ALA A 84 13.86 -3.23 -10.28
N ILE A 85 13.46 -1.96 -10.31
CA ILE A 85 12.53 -1.40 -9.34
C ILE A 85 11.10 -1.82 -9.71
N PRO A 86 10.35 -2.45 -8.78
CA PRO A 86 8.96 -2.79 -9.03
C PRO A 86 8.14 -1.52 -9.26
N THR A 87 7.11 -1.59 -10.09
CA THR A 87 6.20 -0.45 -10.28
C THR A 87 5.39 -0.20 -9.01
N HIS A 88 4.78 0.98 -8.91
CA HIS A 88 3.87 1.27 -7.80
C HIS A 88 2.65 0.32 -7.80
N TRP A 89 2.23 -0.14 -8.99
CA TRP A 89 1.20 -1.18 -9.13
C TRP A 89 1.67 -2.53 -8.58
N ASP A 90 2.91 -2.94 -8.85
CA ASP A 90 3.43 -4.21 -8.34
C ASP A 90 3.44 -4.24 -6.81
N ILE A 91 3.94 -3.17 -6.18
CA ILE A 91 3.95 -3.04 -4.72
C ILE A 91 2.54 -2.87 -4.16
N GLY A 92 1.68 -2.08 -4.81
CA GLY A 92 0.27 -1.96 -4.44
C GLY A 92 -0.44 -3.32 -4.41
N LYS A 93 -0.11 -4.22 -5.34
CA LYS A 93 -0.62 -5.59 -5.37
C LYS A 93 -0.14 -6.44 -4.20
N VAL A 94 1.13 -6.29 -3.79
CA VAL A 94 1.70 -6.98 -2.63
C VAL A 94 0.97 -6.56 -1.35
N TYR A 95 0.86 -5.26 -1.10
CA TYR A 95 0.13 -4.74 0.06
C TYR A 95 -1.33 -5.18 0.05
N LYS A 96 -2.02 -5.03 -1.08
CA LYS A 96 -3.42 -5.45 -1.22
C LYS A 96 -3.63 -6.92 -0.84
N ARG A 97 -2.75 -7.82 -1.29
CA ARG A 97 -2.84 -9.26 -0.98
C ARG A 97 -2.67 -9.51 0.52
N LEU A 98 -1.66 -8.91 1.13
CA LEU A 98 -1.42 -9.03 2.57
C LEU A 98 -2.58 -8.46 3.40
N ILE A 99 -3.10 -7.29 3.03
CA ILE A 99 -4.21 -6.64 3.73
C ILE A 99 -5.48 -7.48 3.65
N VAL A 100 -5.78 -8.08 2.49
CA VAL A 100 -6.93 -9.00 2.35
C VAL A 100 -6.76 -10.22 3.26
N ASP A 101 -5.58 -10.85 3.28
CA ASP A 101 -5.31 -11.98 4.17
C ASP A 101 -5.47 -11.60 5.65
N VAL A 102 -4.98 -10.42 6.06
CA VAL A 102 -5.14 -9.92 7.44
C VAL A 102 -6.60 -9.63 7.77
N ALA A 103 -7.32 -8.96 6.87
CA ALA A 103 -8.73 -8.62 7.05
C ALA A 103 -9.60 -9.87 7.21
N GLU A 104 -9.43 -10.85 6.33
CA GLU A 104 -10.22 -12.09 6.34
C GLU A 104 -9.89 -12.98 7.54
N LYS A 105 -8.60 -13.19 7.84
CA LYS A 105 -8.19 -14.12 8.90
C LYS A 105 -8.35 -13.55 10.31
N GLN A 106 -8.34 -12.21 10.45
CA GLN A 106 -8.52 -11.55 11.74
C GLN A 106 -9.91 -10.91 11.90
N ASN A 107 -10.81 -11.09 10.92
CA ASN A 107 -12.16 -10.53 10.91
C ASN A 107 -12.18 -9.00 11.14
N LYS A 108 -11.42 -8.28 10.31
CA LYS A 108 -11.26 -6.82 10.35
C LYS A 108 -11.79 -6.18 9.07
N GLU A 109 -12.22 -4.93 9.18
CA GLU A 109 -12.55 -4.11 8.02
C GLU A 109 -11.29 -3.83 7.17
N PRO A 110 -11.40 -3.74 5.82
CA PRO A 110 -10.25 -3.59 4.94
C PRO A 110 -9.33 -2.42 5.30
N ILE A 111 -9.89 -1.26 5.66
CA ILE A 111 -9.13 -0.06 5.99
C ILE A 111 -8.51 -0.12 7.38
N GLU A 112 -9.11 -0.88 8.29
CA GLU A 112 -8.48 -1.20 9.56
C GLU A 112 -7.24 -2.08 9.37
N ALA A 113 -7.37 -3.15 8.59
CA ALA A 113 -6.24 -4.01 8.23
C ALA A 113 -5.17 -3.24 7.45
N LEU A 114 -5.55 -2.32 6.55
CA LEU A 114 -4.63 -1.45 5.82
C LEU A 114 -3.79 -0.62 6.78
N MET A 115 -4.45 0.07 7.73
CA MET A 115 -3.75 0.88 8.71
C MET A 115 -2.77 0.04 9.52
N GLU A 116 -3.16 -1.16 9.94
CA GLU A 116 -2.28 -2.05 10.70
C GLU A 116 -1.06 -2.51 9.89
N VAL A 117 -1.28 -2.99 8.66
CA VAL A 117 -0.22 -3.52 7.80
C VAL A 117 0.81 -2.45 7.46
N TYR A 118 0.39 -1.26 7.02
CA TYR A 118 1.32 -0.18 6.71
C TYR A 118 2.06 0.32 7.95
N ASN A 119 1.50 0.18 9.15
CA ASN A 119 2.14 0.58 10.40
C ASN A 119 2.93 -0.55 11.07
N SER A 120 3.03 -1.71 10.44
CA SER A 120 3.73 -2.88 10.97
C SER A 120 5.22 -2.89 10.64
N TRP A 121 5.96 -3.76 11.33
CA TRP A 121 7.39 -3.99 11.10
C TRP A 121 7.70 -4.54 9.70
N LEU A 122 6.72 -5.17 9.03
CA LEU A 122 6.89 -5.80 7.72
C LEU A 122 6.84 -4.77 6.59
N SER A 123 6.15 -3.64 6.78
CA SER A 123 6.01 -2.59 5.76
C SER A 123 7.37 -2.04 5.29
N PRO A 124 8.32 -1.66 6.18
CA PRO A 124 9.68 -1.30 5.77
C PRO A 124 10.44 -2.39 5.01
N LYS A 125 10.13 -3.68 5.23
CA LYS A 125 10.76 -4.81 4.51
C LYS A 125 10.20 -4.98 3.10
N ILE A 126 8.91 -4.71 2.90
CA ILE A 126 8.28 -4.67 1.58
C ILE A 126 8.77 -3.46 0.78
N GLU A 127 9.01 -2.33 1.45
CA GLU A 127 9.54 -1.09 0.85
C GLU A 127 11.03 -1.17 0.48
N ASP A 128 11.77 -2.17 0.96
CA ASP A 128 13.18 -2.38 0.61
C ASP A 128 13.32 -3.06 -0.75
N PHE A 129 13.51 -2.26 -1.79
CA PHE A 129 13.68 -2.73 -3.18
C PHE A 129 15.03 -3.40 -3.45
N ASN A 130 15.88 -3.55 -2.43
CA ASN A 130 17.09 -4.38 -2.49
C ASN A 130 16.89 -5.77 -1.88
N SER A 131 15.71 -6.05 -1.35
CA SER A 131 15.33 -7.31 -0.72
C SER A 131 14.41 -8.15 -1.64
N SER A 132 14.32 -9.46 -1.40
CA SER A 132 13.39 -10.33 -2.14
C SER A 132 11.98 -10.35 -1.55
N ILE A 133 11.74 -9.72 -0.40
CA ILE A 133 10.49 -9.86 0.38
C ILE A 133 9.24 -9.59 -0.45
N TYR A 134 9.24 -8.57 -1.30
CA TYR A 134 8.06 -8.23 -2.13
C TYR A 134 7.83 -9.20 -3.30
N TYR A 135 8.74 -10.14 -3.56
CA TYR A 135 8.53 -11.27 -4.49
C TYR A 135 7.93 -12.50 -3.81
N GLU A 136 7.87 -12.52 -2.47
CA GLU A 136 7.39 -13.69 -1.73
C GLU A 136 5.89 -13.92 -1.92
N SER A 137 5.48 -15.16 -1.68
CA SER A 137 4.08 -15.54 -1.79
C SER A 137 3.20 -14.84 -0.74
N PRO A 138 1.90 -14.58 -1.02
CA PRO A 138 0.98 -13.99 -0.04
C PRO A 138 0.93 -14.77 1.28
N GLY A 139 0.94 -16.10 1.22
CA GLY A 139 0.97 -16.96 2.40
C GLY A 139 2.22 -16.74 3.24
N TYR A 140 3.39 -16.68 2.61
CA TYR A 140 4.66 -16.41 3.30
C TYR A 140 4.66 -15.03 3.98
N LEU A 141 4.17 -13.99 3.28
CA LEU A 141 4.06 -12.64 3.84
C LEU A 141 3.11 -12.60 5.04
N TYR A 142 1.95 -13.26 4.96
CA TYR A 142 1.01 -13.33 6.07
C TYR A 142 1.56 -14.11 7.26
N GLU A 143 2.23 -15.24 7.03
CA GLU A 143 2.83 -16.04 8.11
C GLU A 143 3.96 -15.27 8.80
N SER A 144 4.82 -14.62 8.02
CA SER A 144 5.87 -13.74 8.54
C SER A 144 5.24 -12.64 9.39
N TYR A 145 4.28 -11.89 8.83
CA TYR A 145 3.52 -10.85 9.52
C TYR A 145 2.96 -11.31 10.87
N SER A 146 2.31 -12.48 10.88
CA SER A 146 1.66 -13.05 12.06
C SER A 146 2.65 -13.50 13.13
N LYS A 147 3.83 -13.99 12.74
CA LYS A 147 4.88 -14.43 13.67
C LYS A 147 5.73 -13.28 14.20
N GLY A 148 5.84 -12.18 13.47
CA GLY A 148 6.67 -11.03 13.86
C GLY A 148 8.11 -11.09 13.34
N GLU A 149 8.44 -12.04 12.48
CA GLU A 149 9.77 -12.20 11.87
C GLU A 149 9.67 -12.73 10.43
N VAL A 150 10.74 -12.53 9.65
CA VAL A 150 10.87 -13.12 8.30
C VAL A 150 11.25 -14.59 8.44
N LEU A 151 10.54 -15.47 7.73
CA LEU A 151 10.66 -16.94 7.85
C LEU A 151 11.76 -17.60 7.01
#